data_AF-A0A7S0ATZ3-F1
#
_entry.id   AF-A0A7S0ATZ3-F1
#
_cell.length_a   1.000
_cell.length_b   1.000
_cell.length_c   1.000
_cell.angle_alpha   90.00
_cell.angle_beta   90.00
_cell.angle_gamma   90.00
#
_symmetry.space_group_name_H-M   'P 1'
#
loop_
_entity.id
_entity.type
_entity.pdbx_description
1 polymer ?
#
loop_
_entity_poly.entity_id
_entity_poly.type
_entity_poly.pdbx_seq_one_letter_code
_entity_poly.pdbx_strand_id
1 'polypeptide(L)'
;LDYSTAVVRSLVTYCCTNDLAEEVWRARTEGVARELVHLYDAAAAFDLAGLTSLLRQKITVLVQSYPNLACAVYDECSVYSGGGGGAHHSIPGNPRGRGYG
;
A
#
# COMPACT_ATOMS: atom_id res chain seq x y z
N LEU A 1 4.37 -4.05 -16.25
CA LEU A 1 4.43 -4.23 -14.78
C LEU A 1 5.90 -4.35 -14.42
N ASP A 2 6.58 -3.22 -14.26
CA ASP A 2 7.98 -3.17 -13.86
C ASP A 2 8.06 -3.22 -12.34
N TYR A 3 7.95 -4.42 -11.77
CA TYR A 3 8.14 -4.63 -10.34
C TYR A 3 9.64 -4.66 -10.02
N SER A 4 10.03 -4.02 -8.92
CA SER A 4 11.41 -4.08 -8.42
C SER A 4 11.83 -5.53 -8.14
N THR A 5 13.10 -5.86 -8.40
CA THR A 5 13.69 -7.17 -8.12
C THR A 5 13.47 -7.62 -6.67
N ALA A 6 13.39 -6.68 -5.73
CA ALA A 6 13.07 -6.95 -4.33
C ALA A 6 11.64 -7.50 -4.15
N VAL A 7 10.65 -6.89 -4.80
CA VAL A 7 9.24 -7.31 -4.76
C VAL A 7 9.06 -8.70 -5.35
N VAL A 8 9.70 -8.97 -6.50
CA VAL A 8 9.64 -10.29 -7.14
C VAL A 8 10.31 -11.35 -6.28
N ARG A 9 11.45 -11.04 -5.64
CA ARG A 9 12.11 -11.97 -4.72
C ARG A 9 11.25 -12.29 -3.50
N SER A 10 10.57 -11.29 -2.93
CA SER A 10 9.67 -11.48 -1.79
C SER A 10 8.46 -12.35 -2.16
N LEU A 11 7.90 -12.17 -3.37
CA LEU A 11 6.86 -13.04 -3.90
C LEU A 11 7.32 -14.48 -4.06
N VAL A 12 8.47 -14.69 -4.72
CA VAL A 12 9.03 -16.04 -4.93
C VAL A 12 9.33 -16.71 -3.59
N THR A 13 9.88 -15.97 -2.63
CA THR A 13 10.13 -16.46 -1.28
C THR A 13 8.84 -16.92 -0.63
N TYR A 14 7.80 -16.08 -0.64
CA TYR A 14 6.50 -16.45 -0.10
C TYR A 14 5.92 -17.70 -0.78
N CYS A 15 6.02 -17.82 -2.10
CA CYS A 15 5.57 -19.02 -2.80
C CYS A 15 6.35 -20.30 -2.40
N CYS A 16 7.63 -20.17 -2.03
CA CYS A 16 8.47 -21.31 -1.66
C CYS A 16 8.36 -21.69 -0.18
N THR A 17 8.21 -20.72 0.72
CA THR A 17 8.25 -20.92 2.18
C THR A 17 6.89 -20.75 2.85
N ASN A 18 5.91 -20.20 2.13
CA ASN A 18 4.64 -19.71 2.67
C ASN A 18 4.81 -18.68 3.79
N ASP A 19 5.98 -18.04 3.85
CA ASP A 19 6.37 -17.09 4.89
C ASP A 19 7.01 -15.86 4.24
N LEU A 20 6.73 -14.69 4.80
CA LEU A 20 7.27 -13.44 4.30
C LEU A 20 8.24 -12.86 5.30
N ALA A 21 9.52 -12.94 4.96
CA ALA A 21 10.64 -12.60 5.81
C ALA A 21 10.35 -11.31 6.59
N GLU A 22 10.43 -11.37 7.92
CA GLU A 22 10.12 -10.25 8.82
C GLU A 22 10.93 -8.98 8.50
N GLU A 23 12.04 -9.14 7.80
CA GLU A 23 12.95 -8.09 7.36
C GLU A 23 12.29 -7.08 6.42
N VAL A 24 11.33 -7.51 5.59
CA VAL A 24 10.58 -6.61 4.67
C VAL A 24 9.78 -5.58 5.47
N TRP A 25 9.48 -5.85 6.74
CA TRP A 25 8.59 -5.02 7.58
C TRP A 25 9.28 -4.35 8.77
N ARG A 26 10.54 -4.69 9.06
CA ARG A 26 11.24 -4.20 10.26
C ARG A 26 11.50 -2.70 10.21
N ALA A 27 11.71 -2.14 9.02
CA ALA A 27 11.95 -0.72 8.83
C ALA A 27 10.60 0.04 8.69
N ARG A 28 10.37 1.01 9.58
CA ARG A 28 9.15 1.83 9.62
C ARG A 28 9.37 3.15 8.87
N THR A 29 9.69 3.05 7.59
CA THR A 29 10.02 4.19 6.73
C THR A 29 9.03 4.31 5.58
N GLU A 30 8.97 5.48 4.95
CA GLU A 30 8.13 5.71 3.77
C GLU A 30 8.47 4.75 2.63
N GLY A 31 9.76 4.46 2.40
CA GLY A 31 10.19 3.51 1.37
C GLY A 31 9.62 2.10 1.58
N VAL A 32 9.54 1.63 2.82
CA VAL A 32 8.96 0.32 3.14
C VAL A 32 7.44 0.33 2.98
N ALA A 33 6.78 1.43 3.36
CA ALA A 33 5.34 1.57 3.14
C ALA A 33 4.99 1.52 1.65
N ARG A 34 5.82 2.10 0.77
CA ARG A 34 5.67 2.01 -0.68
C ARG A 34 5.95 0.61 -1.20
N GLU A 35 7.03 -0.03 -0.75
CA GLU A 35 7.37 -1.41 -1.15
C GLU A 35 6.27 -2.41 -0.78
N LEU A 36 5.63 -2.23 0.38
CA LEU A 36 4.45 -2.96 0.83
C LEU A 36 3.28 -2.85 -0.15
N VAL A 37 3.02 -1.64 -0.66
CA VAL A 37 1.95 -1.40 -1.66
C VAL A 37 2.30 -2.08 -2.98
N HIS A 38 3.54 -1.97 -3.45
CA HIS A 38 3.98 -2.67 -4.66
C HIS A 38 3.87 -4.19 -4.53
N LEU A 39 4.19 -4.74 -3.36
CA LEU A 39 4.07 -6.16 -3.09
C LEU A 39 2.61 -6.60 -3.00
N TYR A 40 1.72 -5.77 -2.44
CA TYR A 40 0.28 -6.01 -2.44
C TYR A 40 -0.29 -6.06 -3.87
N ASP A 41 0.09 -5.08 -4.69
CA ASP A 41 -0.33 -4.99 -6.09
C ASP A 41 0.18 -6.19 -6.90
N ALA A 42 1.45 -6.54 -6.73
CA ALA A 42 2.04 -7.71 -7.37
C ALA A 42 1.36 -9.01 -6.90
N ALA A 43 1.12 -9.18 -5.59
CA ALA A 43 0.39 -10.33 -5.07
C ALA A 43 -1.02 -10.44 -5.64
N ALA A 44 -1.71 -9.31 -5.86
CA ALA A 44 -3.02 -9.28 -6.51
C ALA A 44 -2.92 -9.65 -7.99
N ALA A 45 -1.91 -9.17 -8.71
CA ALA A 45 -1.66 -9.52 -10.11
C ALA A 45 -1.35 -11.01 -10.32
N PHE A 46 -0.71 -11.66 -9.34
CA PHE A 46 -0.41 -13.09 -9.35
C PHE A 46 -1.50 -13.97 -8.69
N ASP A 47 -2.66 -13.40 -8.34
CA ASP A 47 -3.80 -14.09 -7.72
C ASP A 47 -3.46 -14.80 -6.38
N LEU A 48 -2.52 -14.24 -5.62
CA LEU A 48 -2.10 -14.79 -4.32
C LEU A 48 -3.01 -14.28 -3.21
N ALA A 49 -4.23 -14.84 -3.12
CA ALA A 49 -5.25 -14.41 -2.15
C ALA A 49 -4.79 -14.44 -0.67
N GLY A 50 -4.01 -15.46 -0.29
CA GLY A 50 -3.46 -15.55 1.07
C GLY A 50 -2.48 -14.41 1.38
N LEU A 51 -1.64 -14.08 0.41
CA LEU A 51 -0.65 -13.02 0.54
C LEU A 51 -1.29 -11.64 0.55
N THR A 52 -2.21 -11.37 -0.38
CA THR A 52 -2.92 -10.09 -0.45
C THR A 52 -3.69 -9.77 0.83
N SER A 53 -4.34 -10.76 1.44
CA SER A 53 -5.05 -10.58 2.71
C SER A 53 -4.08 -10.24 3.86
N LEU A 54 -2.94 -10.93 3.93
CA LEU A 54 -1.91 -10.68 4.93
C LEU A 54 -1.32 -9.27 4.78
N LEU A 55 -0.97 -8.88 3.55
CA LEU A 55 -0.42 -7.56 3.23
C LEU A 55 -1.42 -6.45 3.56
N ARG A 56 -2.70 -6.62 3.21
CA ARG A 56 -3.75 -5.66 3.55
C ARG A 56 -3.86 -5.43 5.05
N GLN A 57 -3.85 -6.50 5.84
CA GLN A 57 -3.89 -6.40 7.30
C GLN A 57 -2.65 -5.65 7.83
N LYS A 58 -1.46 -5.96 7.30
CA LYS A 58 -0.20 -5.32 7.73
C LYS A 58 -0.14 -3.84 7.37
N ILE A 59 -0.51 -3.47 6.14
CA ILE A 59 -0.60 -2.06 5.71
C ILE A 59 -1.58 -1.32 6.63
N THR A 60 -2.73 -1.92 6.95
CA THR A 60 -3.71 -1.31 7.86
C THR A 60 -3.11 -1.06 9.25
N VAL A 61 -2.42 -2.04 9.83
CA VAL A 61 -1.76 -1.90 11.14
C VAL A 61 -0.66 -0.84 11.10
N LEU A 62 0.12 -0.79 10.02
CA LEU A 62 1.20 0.18 9.83
C LEU A 62 0.65 1.60 9.75
N VAL A 63 -0.40 1.82 8.96
CA VAL A 63 -1.08 3.12 8.84
C VAL A 63 -1.74 3.56 10.15
N GLN A 64 -2.36 2.63 10.87
CA GLN A 64 -2.96 2.92 12.19
C GLN A 64 -1.89 3.28 13.24
N SER A 65 -0.73 2.62 13.20
CA SER A 65 0.36 2.86 14.14
C SER A 65 1.21 4.09 13.77
N TYR A 66 1.27 4.42 12.48
CA TYR A 66 2.08 5.49 11.90
C TYR A 66 1.25 6.29 10.90
N PRO A 67 0.40 7.22 11.36
CA PRO A 67 -0.46 8.00 10.48
C PRO A 67 0.32 8.88 9.49
N ASN A 68 1.57 9.22 9.81
CA ASN A 68 2.49 9.92 8.90
C ASN A 68 2.86 9.07 7.66
N LEU A 69 2.82 7.74 7.76
CA LEU A 69 3.07 6.85 6.63
C LEU A 69 1.80 6.60 5.78
N ALA A 70 0.63 7.02 6.27
CA ALA A 70 -0.63 6.91 5.54
C ALA A 70 -0.56 7.63 4.20
N CYS A 71 0.02 8.83 4.17
CA CYS A 71 0.18 9.61 2.95
C CYS A 71 1.02 8.86 1.91
N ALA A 72 2.12 8.23 2.32
CA ALA A 72 2.98 7.46 1.41
C ALA A 72 2.26 6.23 0.81
N VAL A 73 1.39 5.58 1.59
CA VAL A 73 0.56 4.46 1.11
C VAL A 73 -0.51 4.94 0.13
N TYR A 74 -1.22 6.02 0.46
CA TYR A 74 -2.27 6.58 -0.39
C TYR A 74 -1.73 7.12 -1.72
N ASP A 75 -0.57 7.78 -1.71
CA ASP A 75 0.09 8.31 -2.90
C ASP A 75 0.38 7.17 -3.89
N GLU A 76 1.01 6.08 -3.46
CA GLU A 76 1.31 4.96 -4.37
C GLU A 76 0.09 4.15 -4.81
N CYS A 77 -0.91 3.98 -3.94
CA CYS A 77 -2.18 3.38 -4.37
C CYS A 77 -2.88 4.21 -5.46
N SER A 78 -2.73 5.54 -5.45
CA SER A 78 -3.33 6.42 -6.45
C SER A 78 -2.60 6.38 -7.79
N VAL A 79 -1.27 6.21 -7.78
CA VAL A 79 -0.42 6.14 -8.98
C VAL A 79 -0.72 4.89 -9.79
N TYR A 80 -0.97 3.75 -9.15
CA TYR A 80 -1.20 2.47 -9.86
C TYR A 80 -2.66 2.20 -10.26
N SER A 81 -3.63 2.88 -9.64
CA SER A 81 -5.00 2.95 -10.21
C SER A 81 -5.12 3.95 -11.37
N GLY A 82 -4.06 4.71 -11.65
CA GLY A 82 -4.00 5.81 -12.62
C GLY A 82 -3.76 5.39 -14.06
N GLY A 83 -4.44 4.35 -14.54
CA GLY A 83 -4.64 4.13 -15.97
C GLY A 83 -5.65 5.13 -16.54
N GLY A 84 -5.26 6.40 -16.64
CA GLY A 84 -5.97 7.42 -17.41
C GLY A 84 -6.86 8.38 -16.60
N GLY A 85 -6.61 9.68 -16.81
CA GLY A 85 -7.59 10.74 -16.57
C GLY A 85 -7.47 11.42 -15.21
N GLY A 86 -7.01 12.66 -15.21
CA GLY A 86 -7.13 13.53 -14.06
C GLY A 86 -8.57 13.64 -13.58
N ALA A 87 -8.78 13.50 -12.28
CA ALA A 87 -10.00 13.93 -11.64
C ALA A 87 -9.68 14.36 -10.20
N HIS A 88 -9.79 15.68 -10.01
CA HIS A 88 -10.21 16.34 -8.77
C HIS A 88 -10.65 15.36 -7.66
N HIS A 89 -9.77 15.09 -6.69
CA HIS A 89 -10.23 14.63 -5.39
C HIS A 89 -10.65 15.86 -4.59
N SER A 90 -11.92 16.23 -4.74
CA SER A 90 -12.59 17.16 -3.84
C SER A 90 -12.44 16.65 -2.41
N ILE A 91 -11.87 17.48 -1.54
CA ILE A 91 -11.83 17.25 -0.09
C ILE A 91 -13.27 17.01 0.39
N PRO A 92 -13.58 15.87 1.05
CA PRO A 92 -14.89 15.68 1.64
C PRO A 92 -15.09 16.76 2.71
N GLY A 93 -16.15 17.55 2.53
CA GLY A 93 -16.46 18.73 3.32
C GLY A 93 -16.42 18.46 4.82
N ASN A 94 -15.71 19.34 5.51
CA ASN A 94 -15.79 19.53 6.95
C ASN A 94 -17.24 19.91 7.33
N PRO A 95 -18.00 19.09 8.08
CA PRO A 95 -19.36 19.42 8.48
C PRO A 95 -19.35 20.25 9.77
N ARG A 96 -18.58 21.35 9.79
CA ARG A 96 -18.64 22.34 10.88
C ARG A 96 -18.98 23.69 10.29
N GLY A 97 -20.28 23.93 10.23
CA GLY A 97 -20.85 25.14 9.70
C GLY A 97 -20.45 26.40 10.45
N ARG A 98 -20.52 27.51 9.72
CA ARG A 98 -21.27 28.70 10.13
C ARG A 98 -21.24 29.68 8.96
N GLY A 99 -22.37 29.80 8.28
CA GLY A 99 -22.66 31.01 7.54
C GLY A 99 -22.85 32.16 8.52
N TYR A 100 -22.10 33.22 8.29
CA TYR A 100 -22.46 34.60 8.57
C TYR A 100 -22.05 35.29 7.26
N GLY A 101 -22.99 35.80 6.46
CA GLY A 101 -23.83 36.93 6.80
C GLY A 101 -23.18 38.14 6.17
#